data_AF-A0A4Q3SNE6-F1
#
_entry.id   AF-A0A4Q3SNE6-F1
#
_cell.length_a   1.000
_cell.length_b   1.000
_cell.length_c   1.000
_cell.angle_alpha   90.00
_cell.angle_beta   90.00
_cell.angle_gamma   90.00
#
_symmetry.space_group_name_H-M   'P 1'
#
loop_
_entity.id
_entity.type
_entity.pdbx_description
1 polymer ?
#
loop_
_entity_poly.entity_id
_entity_poly.type
_entity_poly.pdbx_seq_one_letter_code
_entity_poly.pdbx_strand_id
1 'polypeptide(L)' 'MTTTETNSITVKTTVNAPVSKAWEIWIKPEHITKWSTASEDWHAPKAENDLRTGGVFSTRMEAKDGSFGFDFGGTYTNVK' A
#
# COMPACT_ATOMS: atom_id res chain seq x y z
N MET A 1 21.48 -7.50 26.00
CA MET A 1 20.18 -7.49 25.29
C MET A 1 20.00 -6.10 24.72
N THR A 2 20.02 -5.96 23.40
CA THR A 2 19.96 -4.66 22.73
C THR A 2 18.50 -4.24 22.64
N THR A 3 18.11 -3.20 23.35
CA THR A 3 16.76 -2.61 23.26
C THR A 3 16.61 -2.00 21.87
N THR A 4 15.67 -2.51 21.08
CA THR A 4 15.31 -1.90 19.79
C THR A 4 14.61 -0.57 20.09
N GLU A 5 15.31 0.55 19.89
CA GLU A 5 14.66 1.86 19.97
C GLU A 5 13.57 1.97 18.90
N THR A 6 12.36 2.30 19.34
CA THR A 6 11.22 2.44 18.44
C THR A 6 11.20 3.87 17.88
N ASN A 7 11.84 4.07 16.73
CA ASN A 7 11.84 5.36 16.03
C ASN A 7 10.58 5.50 15.19
N SER A 8 9.53 6.09 15.78
CA SER A 8 8.27 6.37 15.07
C SER A 8 8.41 7.58 14.14
N ILE A 9 8.12 7.40 12.86
CA ILE A 9 8.04 8.48 11.87
C ILE A 9 6.57 8.78 11.59
N THR A 10 6.17 10.06 11.56
CA THR A 10 4.81 10.49 11.23
C THR A 10 4.81 11.37 9.98
N VAL A 11 3.93 11.05 9.01
CA VAL A 11 3.70 11.84 7.79
C VAL A 11 2.23 12.21 7.66
N LYS A 12 1.92 13.36 7.06
CA LYS A 12 0.54 13.84 6.84
C LYS A 12 0.41 14.52 5.48
N THR A 13 -0.76 14.40 4.87
CA THR A 13 -1.15 15.13 3.66
C THR A 13 -2.63 15.50 3.72
N THR A 14 -3.03 16.53 2.97
CA THR A 14 -4.44 16.94 2.86
C THR A 14 -4.99 16.49 1.52
N VAL A 15 -6.09 15.72 1.55
CA VAL A 15 -6.78 15.25 0.34
C VAL A 15 -8.11 15.98 0.23
N ASN A 16 -8.30 16.76 -0.83
CA ASN A 16 -9.55 17.49 -1.09
C ASN A 16 -10.61 16.57 -1.73
N ALA A 17 -11.08 15.58 -0.97
CA ALA A 17 -12.13 14.66 -1.38
C ALA A 17 -12.98 14.21 -0.18
N PRO A 18 -14.24 13.79 -0.40
CA PRO A 18 -15.03 13.12 0.64
C PRO A 18 -14.29 11.89 1.17
N VAL A 19 -14.41 11.64 2.48
CA VAL A 19 -13.73 10.52 3.16
C VAL A 19 -14.05 9.18 2.51
N SER A 20 -15.30 8.94 2.13
CA SER A 20 -15.71 7.70 1.47
C SER A 20 -14.98 7.45 0.15
N LYS A 21 -14.81 8.50 -0.67
CA LYS A 21 -14.11 8.42 -1.96
C LYS A 21 -12.60 8.21 -1.76
N ALA A 22 -12.01 8.93 -0.81
CA ALA A 22 -10.60 8.75 -0.48
C ALA A 22 -10.35 7.32 0.00
N TRP A 23 -11.20 6.81 0.89
CA TRP A 23 -11.11 5.45 1.41
C TRP A 23 -11.24 4.40 0.30
N GLU A 24 -12.24 4.54 -0.57
CA GLU A 24 -12.46 3.63 -1.70
C GLU A 24 -11.23 3.52 -2.62
N ILE A 25 -10.67 4.67 -3.03
CA ILE A 25 -9.46 4.72 -3.87
C ILE A 25 -8.25 4.13 -3.16
N TRP A 26 -8.17 4.31 -1.84
CA TRP A 26 -7.06 3.82 -1.04
C TRP A 26 -7.03 2.30 -0.90
N ILE A 27 -8.20 1.65 -0.81
CA ILE A 27 -8.28 0.22 -0.47
C ILE A 27 -8.55 -0.70 -1.67
N LYS A 28 -9.19 -0.21 -2.74
CA LYS A 28 -9.62 -1.11 -3.82
C LYS A 28 -8.45 -1.50 -4.74
N PRO A 29 -8.25 -2.81 -5.03
CA PRO A 29 -7.15 -3.27 -5.88
C PRO A 29 -7.05 -2.56 -7.24
N GLU A 30 -8.18 -2.31 -7.90
CA GLU A 30 -8.24 -1.61 -9.20
C GLU A 30 -7.79 -0.15 -9.14
N HIS A 31 -7.72 0.43 -7.95
CA HIS A 31 -7.20 1.76 -7.70
C HIS A 31 -5.75 1.72 -7.21
N ILE A 32 -5.40 0.73 -6.37
CA ILE A 32 -4.03 0.51 -5.86
C ILE A 32 -3.03 0.36 -7.01
N THR A 33 -3.36 -0.40 -8.05
CA THR A 33 -2.49 -0.56 -9.24
C THR A 33 -2.19 0.74 -9.98
N LYS A 34 -2.97 1.81 -9.74
CA LYS A 34 -2.81 3.12 -10.38
C LYS A 34 -1.99 4.10 -9.55
N TRP A 35 -2.10 4.06 -8.22
CA TRP A 35 -1.44 5.04 -7.35
C TRP A 35 -0.22 4.49 -6.62
N SER A 36 -0.13 3.19 -6.39
CA SER A 36 0.96 2.56 -5.64
C SER A 36 2.18 2.36 -6.53
N THR A 37 2.85 3.45 -6.89
CA THR A 37 4.14 3.43 -7.59
C THR A 37 5.14 4.34 -6.88
N ALA A 38 6.41 3.91 -6.82
CA ALA A 38 7.47 4.67 -6.19
C ALA A 38 7.93 5.87 -7.04
N SER A 39 7.92 5.73 -8.37
CA SER A 39 8.32 6.77 -9.33
C SER A 39 7.80 6.45 -10.74
N GLU A 40 8.09 7.30 -11.72
CA GLU A 40 7.65 7.12 -13.10
C GLU A 40 8.22 5.86 -13.78
N ASP A 41 9.39 5.38 -13.33
CA ASP A 41 10.04 4.17 -13.87
C ASP A 41 9.49 2.87 -13.28
N TRP A 42 8.60 2.98 -12.29
CA TRP A 42 7.98 1.85 -11.60
C TRP A 42 6.49 1.77 -11.89
N HIS A 43 5.92 0.58 -11.73
CA HIS A 43 4.49 0.36 -11.77
C HIS A 43 4.05 -0.75 -10.81
N ALA A 44 2.75 -0.82 -10.54
CA ALA A 44 2.13 -1.89 -9.75
C ALA A 44 1.17 -2.69 -10.64
N PRO A 45 1.63 -3.78 -11.30
CA PRO A 45 0.79 -4.53 -12.24
C PRO A 45 -0.31 -5.34 -11.55
N LYS A 46 -0.17 -5.63 -10.24
CA LYS A 46 -1.12 -6.46 -9.49
C LYS A 46 -1.25 -5.96 -8.06
N ALA A 47 -2.49 -5.92 -7.57
CA ALA A 47 -2.81 -5.72 -6.17
C ALA A 47 -3.91 -6.70 -5.75
N GLU A 48 -3.87 -7.13 -4.49
CA GLU A 48 -4.88 -7.90 -3.79
C GLU A 48 -5.08 -7.26 -2.42
N ASN A 49 -6.33 -7.13 -1.98
CA ASN A 49 -6.64 -6.54 -0.69
C ASN A 49 -7.89 -7.15 -0.05
N ASP A 50 -7.70 -8.00 0.96
CA ASP A 50 -8.77 -8.54 1.80
C ASP A 50 -8.92 -7.67 3.06
N LEU A 51 -9.70 -6.59 2.94
CA LEU A 51 -9.85 -5.58 3.99
C LEU A 51 -10.79 -6.04 5.12
N ARG A 52 -10.29 -6.93 5.96
CA ARG A 52 -10.92 -7.38 7.20
C ARG A 52 -9.85 -7.78 8.21
N THR A 53 -10.19 -7.83 9.50
CA THR A 53 -9.26 -8.34 10.52
C THR A 53 -8.83 -9.78 10.18
N GLY A 54 -7.51 -10.02 10.15
CA GLY A 54 -6.89 -11.27 9.71
C GLY A 54 -6.78 -11.44 8.20
N GLY A 55 -7.36 -10.53 7.41
CA GLY A 55 -7.20 -10.50 5.95
C GLY A 55 -5.80 -10.07 5.54
N VAL A 56 -5.39 -10.47 4.34
CA VAL A 56 -4.07 -10.21 3.78
C VAL A 56 -4.17 -9.25 2.61
N PHE A 57 -3.18 -8.37 2.48
CA PHE A 57 -2.98 -7.58 1.27
C PHE A 57 -1.63 -7.90 0.66
N SER A 58 -1.54 -7.80 -0.67
CA SER A 58 -0.30 -7.94 -1.42
C SER A 58 -0.34 -7.01 -2.64
N THR A 59 0.75 -6.31 -2.91
CA THR A 59 0.92 -5.48 -4.10
C THR A 59 2.26 -5.81 -4.74
N ARG A 60 2.21 -6.25 -6.00
CA ARG A 60 3.40 -6.41 -6.84
C ARG A 60 3.85 -5.04 -7.29
N MET A 61 5.10 -4.70 -7.04
CA MET A 61 5.74 -3.48 -7.54
C MET A 61 7.01 -3.85 -8.31
N GLU A 62 7.16 -3.31 -9.51
CA GLU A 62 8.30 -3.64 -10.38
C GLU A 62 8.72 -2.48 -11.26
N ALA A 63 9.98 -2.50 -11.68
CA ALA A 63 10.51 -1.57 -12.67
C ALA A 63 9.90 -1.88 -14.04
N LYS A 64 9.54 -0.85 -14.80
CA LYS A 64 8.90 -1.00 -16.12
C LYS A 64 9.79 -1.68 -17.15
N ASP A 65 11.10 -1.63 -16.95
CA ASP A 65 12.08 -2.35 -17.78
C ASP A 65 12.20 -3.84 -17.44
N GLY A 66 11.51 -4.32 -16.41
CA GLY A 66 11.52 -5.71 -15.95
C GLY A 66 12.79 -6.11 -15.19
N SER A 67 13.69 -5.18 -14.87
CA SER A 67 14.97 -5.47 -14.21
C SER A 67 14.82 -5.96 -12.77
N PHE A 68 13.79 -5.49 -12.06
CA PHE A 68 13.54 -5.82 -10.67
C PHE A 68 12.05 -5.73 -10.33
N GLY A 69 11.61 -6.58 -9.40
CA GLY A 69 10.26 -6.51 -8.85
C GLY A 69 10.11 -7.31 -7.58
N PHE A 70 9.15 -6.91 -6.76
CA PHE A 70 8.94 -7.48 -5.44
C PHE A 70 7.51 -7.28 -4.97
N ASP A 71 7.12 -8.06 -3.97
CA ASP A 71 5.77 -8.05 -3.43
C ASP A 71 5.81 -7.40 -2.04
N PHE A 72 5.01 -6.37 -1.85
CA PHE A 72 4.75 -5.79 -0.53
C PHE A 72 3.44 -6.33 0.00
N GLY A 73 3.42 -6.79 1.24
CA GLY A 73 2.20 -7.31 1.83
C GLY A 73 2.22 -7.34 3.34
N GLY A 74 1.08 -7.71 3.90
CA GLY A 74 0.89 -7.83 5.34
C GLY A 74 -0.49 -8.34 5.70
N THR A 75 -0.70 -8.53 7.00
CA THR A 75 -1.98 -8.97 7.57
C THR A 75 -2.59 -7.85 8.39
N TYR A 76 -3.87 -7.57 8.17
CA TYR A 76 -4.59 -6.58 8.97
C TYR A 76 -4.82 -7.10 10.38
N THR A 77 -4.23 -6.43 11.37
CA THR A 77 -4.43 -6.77 12.79
C THR A 77 -5.76 -6.22 13.33
N ASN A 78 -6.29 -5.14 12.75
CA ASN A 78 -7.55 -4.53 13.13
C ASN A 78 -8.11 -3.67 11.98
N VAL A 79 -9.41 -3.78 11.70
CA VAL A 79 -10.19 -2.95 10.76
C VAL A 79 -11.48 -2.50 11.46
N LYS A 80 -11.81 -1.20 11.41
CA LYS A 80 -12.97 -0.59 12.09
C LYS A 80 -13.66 0.44 11.21
#